data_AF-A0A7S2VTT0-F1
#
_entry.id   AF-A0A7S2VTT0-F1
#
_cell.length_a   1.000
_cell.length_b   1.000
_cell.length_c   1.000
_cell.angle_alpha   90.00
_cell.angle_beta   90.00
_cell.angle_gamma   90.00
#
_symmetry.space_group_name_H-M   'P 1'
#
loop_
_entity.id
_entity.type
_entity.pdbx_description
1 polymer ?
#
loop_
_entity_poly.entity_id
_entity_poly.type
_entity_poly.pdbx_seq_one_letter_code
_entity_poly.pdbx_strand_id
1 'polypeptide(L)'
;KVSQSNAPQRAMVPNPEPTAQSGPNMLQHATWLETNWMIISTYSAIILLVILCCVFRGTVREKMANHFFVGWLVVVAYMLHQTEEHYYDFRGWRYAFVPAFNHDVGAALFPMCDEISHATCPVNTTLGMYINVFFVWLSFPLTLIVSHFLGGNYFIAGYLNWGFAVVNGLLGHVIPMVSKLKYNPGAMQSLIMVPFGMWIIVRSFEIKFLPVCILSGILGHLVFAAVGINLIFRVGLAESTEIIWCIVAGFVQPLFIVATFGGVFQKMLRSDIASKSLHGEYVNVDDDCSRT
;
A
#
# COMPACT_ATOMS: atom_id res chain seq x y z
N LYS A 1 -2.95 48.36 -0.44
CA LYS A 1 -2.81 47.59 0.82
C LYS A 1 -4.22 47.32 1.33
N VAL A 2 -4.82 46.19 0.95
CA VAL A 2 -6.13 45.78 1.46
C VAL A 2 -5.91 45.31 2.89
N SER A 3 -6.55 45.99 3.83
CA SER A 3 -6.55 45.66 5.25
C SER A 3 -7.08 44.24 5.42
N GLN A 4 -6.21 43.28 5.77
CA GLN A 4 -6.63 41.97 6.24
C GLN A 4 -7.50 42.20 7.48
N SER A 5 -8.81 41.99 7.33
CA SER A 5 -9.76 42.09 8.42
C SER A 5 -9.38 41.04 9.47
N ASN A 6 -9.24 41.46 10.73
CA ASN A 6 -9.14 40.61 11.90
C ASN A 6 -10.45 39.81 12.09
N ALA A 7 -10.68 38.81 11.23
CA ALA A 7 -11.70 37.83 11.49
C ALA A 7 -11.32 37.11 12.78
N PRO A 8 -12.26 36.95 13.75
CA PRO A 8 -11.97 36.23 14.97
C PRO A 8 -11.49 34.83 14.60
N GLN A 9 -10.31 34.44 15.09
CA GLN A 9 -9.81 33.07 14.98
C GLN A 9 -10.89 32.15 15.54
N ARG A 10 -11.65 31.52 14.64
CA ARG A 10 -12.62 30.51 15.01
C ARG A 10 -11.81 29.40 15.67
N ALA A 11 -12.10 29.10 16.93
CA ALA A 11 -11.41 28.03 17.64
C ALA A 11 -11.51 26.77 16.78
N MET A 12 -10.35 26.23 16.36
CA MET A 12 -10.28 24.99 15.61
C MET A 12 -10.92 23.91 16.48
N VAL A 13 -12.04 23.36 16.03
CA VAL A 13 -12.69 22.23 16.68
C VAL A 13 -12.10 20.98 16.02
N PRO A 14 -11.33 20.16 16.74
CA PRO A 14 -10.79 18.94 16.17
C PRO A 14 -11.92 18.06 15.63
N ASN A 15 -11.63 17.29 14.58
CA ASN A 15 -12.51 16.21 14.16
C ASN A 15 -12.91 15.36 15.39
N PRO A 16 -14.16 14.87 15.49
CA PRO A 16 -14.60 14.11 16.65
C PRO A 16 -13.79 12.82 16.79
N GLU A 17 -13.56 12.36 18.03
CA GLU A 17 -12.93 11.06 18.26
C GLU A 17 -13.77 9.95 17.59
N PRO A 18 -13.13 9.00 16.88
CA PRO A 18 -13.84 7.88 16.25
C PRO A 18 -14.61 7.04 17.28
N THR A 19 -15.83 6.67 16.92
CA THR A 19 -16.70 5.76 17.69
C THR A 19 -17.11 4.58 16.82
N ALA A 20 -17.74 3.56 17.42
CA ALA A 20 -18.32 2.43 16.70
C ALA A 20 -19.34 2.84 15.62
N GLN A 21 -19.96 4.03 15.74
CA GLN A 21 -20.93 4.55 14.79
C GLN A 21 -20.33 5.49 13.74
N SER A 22 -19.10 5.99 13.95
CA SER A 22 -18.48 6.94 13.02
C SER A 22 -18.34 6.37 11.61
N GLY A 23 -17.89 5.11 11.49
CA GLY A 23 -17.80 4.42 10.20
C GLY A 23 -19.15 4.12 9.57
N PRO A 24 -20.11 3.45 10.25
CA PRO A 24 -21.48 3.26 9.74
C PRO A 24 -22.15 4.54 9.25
N ASN A 25 -21.95 5.67 9.96
CA ASN A 25 -22.49 6.96 9.55
C ASN A 25 -21.90 7.44 8.23
N MET A 26 -20.60 7.24 7.99
CA MET A 26 -19.97 7.56 6.70
C MET A 26 -20.50 6.71 5.54
N LEU A 27 -21.04 5.51 5.82
CA LEU A 27 -21.52 4.59 4.81
C LEU A 27 -22.99 4.80 4.40
N GLN A 28 -23.75 5.67 5.08
CA GLN A 28 -25.20 5.83 4.82
C GLN A 28 -25.53 6.25 3.38
N HIS A 29 -24.60 6.91 2.70
CA HIS A 29 -24.74 7.37 1.32
C HIS A 29 -23.70 6.74 0.38
N ALA A 30 -22.90 5.80 0.88
CA ALA A 30 -21.92 5.11 0.08
C ALA A 30 -22.61 4.08 -0.83
N THR A 31 -22.07 3.92 -2.02
CA THR A 31 -22.46 2.84 -2.94
C THR A 31 -22.11 1.48 -2.32
N TRP A 32 -22.70 0.42 -2.89
CA TRP A 32 -22.39 -0.94 -2.46
C TRP A 32 -20.90 -1.27 -2.61
N LEU A 33 -20.25 -0.80 -3.68
CA LEU A 33 -18.84 -1.09 -3.93
C LEU A 33 -17.93 -0.38 -2.92
N GLU A 34 -18.16 0.91 -2.64
CA GLU A 34 -17.41 1.67 -1.63
C GLU A 34 -17.54 1.04 -0.23
N THR A 35 -18.69 0.41 0.03
CA THR A 35 -18.94 -0.29 1.27
C THR A 35 -18.24 -1.65 1.30
N ASN A 36 -18.22 -2.42 0.21
CA ASN A 36 -17.90 -3.85 0.26
C ASN A 36 -16.65 -4.30 -0.51
N TRP A 37 -15.87 -3.38 -1.10
CA TRP A 37 -14.66 -3.72 -1.86
C TRP A 37 -13.64 -4.53 -1.04
N MET A 38 -13.59 -4.36 0.27
CA MET A 38 -12.70 -5.09 1.17
C MET A 38 -13.01 -6.59 1.20
N ILE A 39 -14.29 -6.97 1.11
CA ILE A 39 -14.72 -8.37 1.03
C ILE A 39 -14.19 -8.99 -0.26
N ILE A 40 -14.32 -8.25 -1.36
CA ILE A 40 -13.75 -8.65 -2.67
C ILE A 40 -12.23 -8.79 -2.54
N SER A 41 -11.57 -7.88 -1.80
CA SER A 41 -10.13 -7.96 -1.50
C SER A 41 -9.78 -9.28 -0.82
N THR A 42 -10.44 -9.60 0.28
CA THR A 42 -10.15 -10.79 1.09
C THR A 42 -10.26 -12.07 0.27
N TYR A 43 -11.38 -12.25 -0.44
CA TYR A 43 -11.58 -13.45 -1.25
C TYR A 43 -10.63 -13.51 -2.43
N SER A 44 -10.38 -12.38 -3.10
CA SER A 44 -9.42 -12.31 -4.20
C SER A 44 -8.00 -12.61 -3.74
N ALA A 45 -7.61 -12.22 -2.52
CA ALA A 45 -6.31 -12.56 -1.94
C ALA A 45 -6.14 -14.08 -1.74
N ILE A 46 -7.18 -14.76 -1.23
CA ILE A 46 -7.18 -16.21 -1.05
C ILE A 46 -7.10 -16.92 -2.40
N ILE A 47 -7.92 -16.50 -3.37
CA ILE A 47 -7.91 -17.06 -4.73
C ILE A 47 -6.55 -16.85 -5.38
N LEU A 48 -5.99 -15.64 -5.29
CA LEU A 48 -4.68 -15.31 -5.83
C LEU A 48 -3.58 -16.15 -5.18
N LEU A 49 -3.59 -16.35 -3.87
CA LEU A 49 -2.62 -17.21 -3.20
C LEU A 49 -2.69 -18.65 -3.72
N VAL A 50 -3.89 -19.20 -3.89
CA VAL A 50 -4.08 -20.54 -4.47
C VAL A 50 -3.55 -20.58 -5.91
N ILE A 51 -3.87 -19.59 -6.73
CA ILE A 51 -3.36 -19.48 -8.12
C ILE A 51 -1.83 -19.44 -8.11
N LEU A 52 -1.20 -18.61 -7.28
CA LEU A 52 0.25 -18.53 -7.16
C LEU A 52 0.85 -19.87 -6.73
N CYS A 53 0.21 -20.57 -5.79
CA CYS A 53 0.64 -21.90 -5.40
C CYS A 53 0.51 -22.94 -6.53
N CYS A 54 -0.45 -22.80 -7.44
CA CYS A 54 -0.61 -23.70 -8.58
C CYS A 54 0.34 -23.36 -9.75
N VAL A 55 0.51 -22.07 -10.04
CA VAL A 55 1.34 -21.57 -11.16
C VAL A 55 2.82 -21.76 -10.86
N PHE A 56 3.28 -21.38 -9.68
CA PHE A 56 4.67 -21.60 -9.27
C PHE A 56 4.80 -23.02 -8.71
N ARG A 57 5.35 -23.93 -9.52
CA ARG A 57 5.57 -25.34 -9.16
C ARG A 57 6.70 -25.50 -8.14
N GLY A 58 6.77 -26.68 -7.52
CA GLY A 58 7.79 -27.05 -6.54
C GLY A 58 7.34 -26.96 -5.08
N THR A 59 8.28 -27.20 -4.18
CA THR A 59 8.14 -27.08 -2.72
C THR A 59 7.96 -25.63 -2.29
N VAL A 60 7.43 -25.40 -1.08
CA VAL A 60 7.33 -24.04 -0.50
C VAL A 60 8.68 -23.33 -0.48
N ARG A 61 9.77 -24.06 -0.21
CA ARG A 61 11.12 -23.51 -0.19
C ARG A 61 11.55 -22.96 -1.56
N GLU A 62 11.24 -23.69 -2.63
CA GLU A 62 11.56 -23.28 -4.02
C GLU A 62 10.72 -22.08 -4.44
N LYS A 63 9.42 -22.07 -4.11
CA LYS A 63 8.55 -20.90 -4.38
C LYS A 63 9.02 -19.66 -3.65
N MET A 64 9.39 -19.79 -2.37
CA MET A 64 9.95 -18.69 -1.57
C MET A 64 11.37 -18.26 -2.00
N ALA A 65 12.02 -19.01 -2.91
CA ALA A 65 13.23 -18.58 -3.58
C ALA A 65 12.93 -17.84 -4.90
N ASN A 66 11.74 -17.98 -5.47
CA ASN A 66 11.35 -17.27 -6.70
C ASN A 66 10.96 -15.81 -6.40
N HIS A 67 11.69 -14.88 -7.01
CA HIS A 67 11.48 -13.44 -6.80
C HIS A 67 10.10 -12.95 -7.21
N PHE A 68 9.50 -13.51 -8.26
CA PHE A 68 8.16 -13.12 -8.71
C PHE A 68 7.08 -13.68 -7.78
N PHE A 69 7.21 -14.93 -7.32
CA PHE A 69 6.30 -15.47 -6.31
C PHE A 69 6.30 -14.59 -5.06
N VAL A 70 7.49 -14.26 -4.55
CA VAL A 70 7.67 -13.36 -3.40
C VAL A 70 7.15 -11.94 -3.67
N GLY A 71 7.34 -11.42 -4.88
CA GLY A 71 6.78 -10.15 -5.31
C GLY A 71 5.25 -10.16 -5.26
N TRP A 72 4.61 -11.21 -5.77
CA TRP A 72 3.15 -11.36 -5.73
C TRP A 72 2.57 -11.54 -4.33
N LEU A 73 3.35 -12.09 -3.38
CA LEU A 73 2.91 -12.20 -2.00
C LEU A 73 2.62 -10.83 -1.35
N VAL A 74 3.21 -9.73 -1.82
CA VAL A 74 2.87 -8.40 -1.28
C VAL A 74 1.42 -8.02 -1.62
N VAL A 75 0.95 -8.40 -2.81
CA VAL A 75 -0.44 -8.14 -3.24
C VAL A 75 -1.39 -8.91 -2.34
N VAL A 76 -1.12 -10.20 -2.12
CA VAL A 76 -1.91 -11.05 -1.21
C VAL A 76 -1.91 -10.48 0.20
N ALA A 77 -0.74 -10.16 0.75
CA ALA A 77 -0.62 -9.67 2.12
C ALA A 77 -1.37 -8.34 2.32
N TYR A 78 -1.24 -7.41 1.37
CA TYR A 78 -1.88 -6.11 1.46
C TYR A 78 -3.40 -6.22 1.26
N MET A 79 -3.87 -7.06 0.32
CA MET A 79 -5.30 -7.30 0.14
C MET A 79 -5.95 -7.89 1.39
N LEU A 80 -5.25 -8.77 2.11
CA LEU A 80 -5.71 -9.28 3.40
C LEU A 80 -5.73 -8.18 4.47
N HIS A 81 -4.69 -7.34 4.55
CA HIS A 81 -4.56 -6.19 5.46
C HIS A 81 -5.71 -5.18 5.33
N GLN A 82 -6.21 -4.95 4.11
CA GLN A 82 -7.34 -4.07 3.85
C GLN A 82 -8.64 -4.50 4.56
N THR A 83 -8.73 -5.77 5.00
CA THR A 83 -9.90 -6.30 5.71
C THR A 83 -10.01 -5.70 7.11
N GLU A 84 -8.95 -5.78 7.91
CA GLU A 84 -8.95 -5.17 9.24
C GLU A 84 -8.89 -3.65 9.17
N GLU A 85 -8.15 -3.10 8.21
CA GLU A 85 -8.04 -1.65 8.03
C GLU A 85 -9.40 -1.04 7.69
N HIS A 86 -10.06 -1.52 6.63
CA HIS A 86 -11.24 -0.84 6.09
C HIS A 86 -12.57 -1.55 6.34
N TYR A 87 -12.62 -2.88 6.51
CA TYR A 87 -13.90 -3.59 6.69
C TYR A 87 -14.38 -3.56 8.13
N TYR A 88 -13.83 -4.42 8.97
CA TYR A 88 -14.05 -4.48 10.41
C TYR A 88 -12.71 -4.51 11.09
N ASP A 89 -12.47 -3.55 11.95
CA ASP A 89 -11.26 -3.49 12.74
C ASP A 89 -11.24 -4.59 13.82
N PHE A 90 -10.14 -4.73 14.55
CA PHE A 90 -10.00 -5.75 15.61
C PHE A 90 -10.99 -5.56 16.78
N ARG A 91 -11.58 -4.37 16.93
CA ARG A 91 -12.63 -4.09 17.92
C ARG A 91 -14.02 -4.47 17.41
N GLY A 92 -14.14 -4.88 16.14
CA GLY A 92 -15.40 -5.12 15.46
C GLY A 92 -16.08 -3.85 14.97
N TRP A 93 -15.37 -2.71 14.88
CA TRP A 93 -15.95 -1.47 14.38
C TRP A 93 -15.88 -1.45 12.86
N ARG A 94 -17.04 -1.20 12.24
CA ARG A 94 -17.19 -1.16 10.79
C ARG A 94 -16.55 0.12 10.23
N TYR A 95 -15.67 0.02 9.24
CA TYR A 95 -15.13 1.16 8.49
C TYR A 95 -14.50 2.26 9.37
N ALA A 96 -13.78 1.84 10.41
CA ALA A 96 -13.25 2.76 11.42
C ALA A 96 -11.99 3.52 10.96
N PHE A 97 -11.25 3.02 9.96
CA PHE A 97 -10.01 3.64 9.51
C PHE A 97 -10.19 5.06 8.99
N VAL A 98 -11.15 5.33 8.11
CA VAL A 98 -11.29 6.67 7.52
C VAL A 98 -11.61 7.74 8.59
N PRO A 99 -12.56 7.53 9.52
CA PRO A 99 -12.74 8.43 10.65
C PRO A 99 -11.46 8.60 11.51
N ALA A 100 -10.75 7.51 11.80
CA ALA A 100 -9.53 7.56 12.59
C ALA A 100 -8.41 8.33 11.88
N PHE A 101 -8.19 8.06 10.59
CA PHE A 101 -7.25 8.78 9.76
C PHE A 101 -7.58 10.27 9.74
N ASN A 102 -8.83 10.64 9.46
CA ASN A 102 -9.26 12.04 9.42
C ASN A 102 -9.11 12.76 10.77
N HIS A 103 -9.38 12.07 11.88
CA HIS A 103 -9.17 12.62 13.24
C HIS A 103 -7.69 12.84 13.57
N ASP A 104 -6.83 11.94 13.10
CA ASP A 104 -5.44 11.87 13.53
C ASP A 104 -4.46 12.37 12.46
N VAL A 105 -3.99 11.46 11.61
CA VAL A 105 -2.90 11.71 10.65
C VAL A 105 -3.36 12.69 9.57
N GLY A 106 -4.61 12.58 9.14
CA GLY A 106 -5.26 13.47 8.18
C GLY A 106 -5.32 14.90 8.70
N ALA A 107 -5.76 15.13 9.94
CA ALA A 107 -5.78 16.48 10.52
C ALA A 107 -4.37 17.10 10.55
N ALA A 108 -3.35 16.31 10.91
CA ALA A 108 -1.96 16.79 10.96
C ALA A 108 -1.37 17.11 9.56
N LEU A 109 -1.69 16.29 8.56
CA LEU A 109 -1.17 16.45 7.19
C LEU A 109 -1.96 17.48 6.37
N PHE A 110 -3.23 17.70 6.72
CA PHE A 110 -4.16 18.58 6.00
C PHE A 110 -4.87 19.54 6.98
N PRO A 111 -4.15 20.53 7.56
CA PRO A 111 -4.75 21.45 8.55
C PRO A 111 -5.97 22.22 8.04
N MET A 112 -6.09 22.39 6.72
CA MET A 112 -7.26 23.00 6.09
C MET A 112 -8.57 22.23 6.36
N CYS A 113 -8.49 20.93 6.69
CA CYS A 113 -9.67 20.15 7.05
C CYS A 113 -10.31 20.60 8.36
N ASP A 114 -9.53 21.17 9.28
CA ASP A 114 -10.05 21.72 10.54
C ASP A 114 -10.89 22.99 10.30
N GLU A 115 -10.67 23.70 9.18
CA GLU A 115 -11.47 24.87 8.80
C GLU A 115 -12.86 24.48 8.28
N ILE A 116 -12.96 23.30 7.65
CA ILE A 116 -14.18 22.82 7.00
C ILE A 116 -15.04 21.99 7.99
N SER A 117 -14.48 21.60 9.15
CA SER A 117 -15.15 20.88 10.24
C SER A 117 -15.92 19.65 9.74
N HIS A 118 -15.32 18.89 8.84
CA HIS A 118 -15.99 17.83 8.11
C HIS A 118 -15.34 16.47 8.39
N ALA A 119 -16.11 15.55 8.97
CA ALA A 119 -15.64 14.20 9.30
C ALA A 119 -15.17 13.38 8.08
N THR A 120 -15.41 13.86 6.86
CA THR A 120 -14.94 13.25 5.60
C THR A 120 -13.73 13.94 4.98
N CYS A 121 -13.03 14.80 5.73
CA CYS A 121 -11.81 15.48 5.27
C CYS A 121 -10.59 14.94 6.03
N PRO A 122 -9.49 14.58 5.35
CA PRO A 122 -9.27 14.66 3.90
C PRO A 122 -9.81 13.44 3.10
N VAL A 123 -10.20 12.35 3.76
CA VAL A 123 -10.60 11.12 3.05
C VAL A 123 -12.07 10.82 3.27
N ASN A 124 -12.79 10.51 2.18
CA ASN A 124 -14.14 9.97 2.21
C ASN A 124 -14.15 8.50 1.75
N THR A 125 -15.33 7.90 1.62
CA THR A 125 -15.47 6.49 1.24
C THR A 125 -14.98 6.19 -0.18
N THR A 126 -15.23 7.11 -1.12
CA THR A 126 -14.84 7.02 -2.53
C THR A 126 -13.33 7.06 -2.67
N LEU A 127 -12.68 8.07 -2.10
CA LEU A 127 -11.24 8.26 -2.16
C LEU A 127 -10.50 7.10 -1.46
N GLY A 128 -11.00 6.65 -0.30
CA GLY A 128 -10.47 5.49 0.40
C GLY A 128 -10.51 4.22 -0.44
N MET A 129 -11.58 4.01 -1.20
CA MET A 129 -11.69 2.91 -2.18
C MET A 129 -10.72 3.10 -3.35
N TYR A 130 -10.67 4.28 -3.97
CA TYR A 130 -9.80 4.54 -5.12
C TYR A 130 -8.33 4.29 -4.80
N ILE A 131 -7.84 4.82 -3.68
CA ILE A 131 -6.47 4.62 -3.23
C ILE A 131 -6.19 3.12 -3.14
N ASN A 132 -7.01 2.39 -2.40
CA ASN A 132 -6.74 0.98 -2.14
C ASN A 132 -6.89 0.06 -3.35
N VAL A 133 -7.93 0.25 -4.16
CA VAL A 133 -8.19 -0.60 -5.33
C VAL A 133 -7.17 -0.31 -6.43
N PHE A 134 -6.96 0.95 -6.81
CA PHE A 134 -6.06 1.25 -7.92
C PHE A 134 -4.59 1.13 -7.54
N PHE A 135 -4.22 1.44 -6.30
CA PHE A 135 -2.84 1.26 -5.86
C PHE A 135 -2.49 -0.23 -5.71
N VAL A 136 -3.27 -0.97 -4.92
CA VAL A 136 -2.90 -2.34 -4.53
C VAL A 136 -3.37 -3.35 -5.57
N TRP A 137 -4.60 -3.26 -6.08
CA TRP A 137 -5.15 -4.32 -6.95
C TRP A 137 -4.76 -4.13 -8.41
N LEU A 138 -4.43 -2.90 -8.82
CA LEU A 138 -3.99 -2.62 -10.18
C LEU A 138 -2.49 -2.37 -10.23
N SER A 139 -1.97 -1.37 -9.50
CA SER A 139 -0.61 -0.89 -9.71
C SER A 139 0.46 -1.90 -9.27
N PHE A 140 0.27 -2.60 -8.16
CA PHE A 140 1.20 -3.66 -7.74
C PHE A 140 1.23 -4.84 -8.73
N PRO A 141 0.09 -5.46 -9.13
CA PRO A 141 0.06 -6.46 -10.19
C PRO A 141 0.69 -5.99 -11.51
N LEU A 142 0.36 -4.78 -11.98
CA LEU A 142 0.96 -4.23 -13.19
C LEU A 142 2.48 -4.12 -13.08
N THR A 143 2.99 -3.70 -11.92
CA THR A 143 4.44 -3.66 -11.66
C THR A 143 5.06 -5.03 -11.85
N LEU A 144 4.46 -6.06 -11.26
CA LEU A 144 4.99 -7.43 -11.29
C LEU A 144 4.92 -8.01 -12.71
N ILE A 145 3.79 -7.82 -13.40
CA ILE A 145 3.60 -8.28 -14.79
C ILE A 145 4.62 -7.61 -15.72
N VAL A 146 4.73 -6.28 -15.69
CA VAL A 146 5.68 -5.56 -16.54
C VAL A 146 7.12 -5.88 -16.16
N SER A 147 7.43 -5.98 -14.86
CA SER A 147 8.78 -6.36 -14.43
C SER A 147 9.20 -7.75 -14.89
N HIS A 148 8.23 -8.66 -15.03
CA HIS A 148 8.46 -10.00 -15.57
C HIS A 148 8.84 -9.93 -17.05
N PHE A 149 8.07 -9.18 -17.85
CA PHE A 149 8.36 -9.00 -19.28
C PHE A 149 9.66 -8.24 -19.55
N LEU A 150 10.01 -7.25 -18.72
CA LEU A 150 11.26 -6.51 -18.86
C LEU A 150 12.49 -7.35 -18.44
N GLY A 151 12.30 -8.37 -17.60
CA GLY A 151 13.36 -9.27 -17.16
C GLY A 151 14.50 -8.60 -16.40
N GLY A 152 15.64 -9.29 -16.32
CA GLY A 152 16.86 -8.75 -15.68
C GLY A 152 16.63 -8.28 -14.25
N ASN A 153 16.97 -7.02 -13.96
CA ASN A 153 16.87 -6.46 -12.61
C ASN A 153 15.47 -6.00 -12.22
N TYR A 154 14.49 -6.07 -13.12
CA TYR A 154 13.17 -5.51 -12.87
C TYR A 154 12.38 -6.24 -11.77
N PHE A 155 12.71 -7.49 -11.44
CA PHE A 155 12.09 -8.19 -10.30
C PHE A 155 12.25 -7.42 -8.97
N ILE A 156 13.27 -6.56 -8.85
CA ILE A 156 13.52 -5.71 -7.68
C ILE A 156 12.32 -4.78 -7.40
N ALA A 157 11.54 -4.42 -8.42
CA ALA A 157 10.36 -3.57 -8.28
C ALA A 157 9.30 -4.19 -7.35
N GLY A 158 9.17 -5.52 -7.35
CA GLY A 158 8.29 -6.23 -6.41
C GLY A 158 8.72 -6.06 -4.94
N TYR A 159 10.02 -5.95 -4.68
CA TYR A 159 10.56 -5.68 -3.34
C TYR A 159 10.39 -4.21 -2.91
N LEU A 160 10.35 -3.28 -3.86
CA LEU A 160 10.00 -1.89 -3.56
C LEU A 160 8.52 -1.77 -3.12
N ASN A 161 7.63 -2.57 -3.71
CA ASN A 161 6.23 -2.68 -3.26
C ASN A 161 6.14 -3.25 -1.83
N TRP A 162 6.99 -4.21 -1.46
CA TRP A 162 7.13 -4.62 -0.06
C TRP A 162 7.56 -3.46 0.86
N GLY A 163 8.45 -2.60 0.39
CA GLY A 163 8.82 -1.37 1.08
C GLY A 163 7.62 -0.46 1.37
N PHE A 164 6.73 -0.29 0.40
CA PHE A 164 5.46 0.42 0.58
C PHE A 164 4.57 -0.23 1.64
N ALA A 165 4.35 -1.55 1.55
CA ALA A 165 3.54 -2.29 2.52
C ALA A 165 4.08 -2.17 3.95
N VAL A 166 5.41 -2.27 4.11
CA VAL A 166 6.08 -2.07 5.40
C VAL A 166 5.88 -0.65 5.91
N VAL A 167 6.00 0.37 5.06
CA VAL A 167 5.79 1.78 5.44
C VAL A 167 4.34 2.04 5.85
N ASN A 168 3.36 1.54 5.10
CA ASN A 168 1.95 1.65 5.47
C ASN A 168 1.70 0.98 6.83
N GLY A 169 2.09 -0.29 6.97
CA GLY A 169 1.93 -1.05 8.21
C GLY A 169 2.59 -0.37 9.41
N LEU A 170 3.84 0.06 9.24
CA LEU A 170 4.65 0.61 10.32
C LEU A 170 4.25 2.05 10.66
N LEU A 171 4.31 2.96 9.68
CA LEU A 171 4.11 4.40 9.91
C LEU A 171 2.61 4.75 9.98
N GLY A 172 1.76 4.05 9.24
CA GLY A 172 0.31 4.30 9.18
C GLY A 172 -0.46 3.67 10.35
N HIS A 173 0.01 2.54 10.89
CA HIS A 173 -0.74 1.79 11.90
C HIS A 173 0.03 1.55 13.20
N VAL A 174 1.18 0.87 13.14
CA VAL A 174 1.91 0.43 14.36
C VAL A 174 2.44 1.62 15.16
N ILE A 175 3.11 2.59 14.53
CA ILE A 175 3.64 3.76 15.22
C ILE A 175 2.53 4.61 15.84
N PRO A 176 1.44 4.97 15.13
CA PRO A 176 0.32 5.68 15.76
C PRO A 176 -0.27 4.90 16.93
N MET A 177 -0.39 3.57 16.82
CA MET A 177 -0.89 2.74 17.92
C MET A 177 -0.02 2.83 19.17
N VAL A 178 1.30 2.67 19.01
CA VAL A 178 2.26 2.70 20.13
C VAL A 178 2.39 4.12 20.70
N SER A 179 2.54 5.13 19.86
CA SER A 179 2.75 6.52 20.29
C SER A 179 1.55 7.10 21.03
N LYS A 180 0.32 6.69 20.69
CA LYS A 180 -0.91 7.18 21.33
C LYS A 180 -1.42 6.24 22.42
N LEU A 181 -0.82 5.06 22.58
CA LEU A 181 -1.31 3.98 23.45
C LEU A 181 -2.81 3.67 23.21
N LYS A 182 -3.24 3.80 21.96
CA LYS A 182 -4.62 3.58 21.50
C LYS A 182 -4.59 2.71 20.26
N TYR A 183 -5.54 1.79 20.14
CA TYR A 183 -5.63 0.94 18.95
C TYR A 183 -5.92 1.75 17.68
N ASN A 184 -5.26 1.39 16.57
CA ASN A 184 -5.45 1.98 15.24
C ASN A 184 -5.96 0.89 14.27
N PRO A 185 -7.07 1.09 13.54
CA PRO A 185 -7.55 0.16 12.52
C PRO A 185 -6.43 -0.24 11.54
N GLY A 186 -6.24 -1.54 11.30
CA GLY A 186 -5.15 -2.07 10.48
C GLY A 186 -3.89 -2.46 11.28
N ALA A 187 -3.79 -2.09 12.56
CA ALA A 187 -2.59 -2.36 13.35
C ALA A 187 -2.35 -3.85 13.60
N MET A 188 -3.38 -4.66 13.78
CA MET A 188 -3.18 -6.08 14.14
C MET A 188 -2.64 -6.88 12.96
N GLN A 189 -3.16 -6.66 11.76
CA GLN A 189 -2.61 -7.27 10.54
C GLN A 189 -1.23 -6.67 10.21
N SER A 190 -1.01 -5.38 10.49
CA SER A 190 0.30 -4.74 10.34
C SER A 190 1.39 -5.38 11.22
N LEU A 191 1.06 -5.82 12.44
CA LEU A 191 2.01 -6.53 13.32
C LEU A 191 2.55 -7.83 12.70
N ILE A 192 1.86 -8.39 11.71
CA ILE A 192 2.31 -9.56 10.94
C ILE A 192 2.95 -9.12 9.62
N MET A 193 2.29 -8.23 8.88
CA MET A 193 2.72 -7.78 7.56
C MET A 193 4.09 -7.08 7.60
N VAL A 194 4.34 -6.22 8.59
CA VAL A 194 5.58 -5.46 8.74
C VAL A 194 6.79 -6.38 8.94
N PRO A 195 6.85 -7.25 9.98
CA PRO A 195 8.00 -8.12 10.16
C PRO A 195 8.16 -9.12 9.02
N PHE A 196 7.05 -9.60 8.44
CA PHE A 196 7.11 -10.49 7.29
C PHE A 196 7.73 -9.79 6.07
N GLY A 197 7.29 -8.58 5.73
CA GLY A 197 7.84 -7.80 4.62
C GLY A 197 9.30 -7.42 4.82
N MET A 198 9.69 -7.01 6.04
CA MET A 198 11.09 -6.77 6.38
C MET A 198 11.92 -8.05 6.23
N TRP A 199 11.43 -9.18 6.75
CA TRP A 199 12.09 -10.48 6.61
C TRP A 199 12.28 -10.87 5.13
N ILE A 200 11.26 -10.69 4.28
CA ILE A 200 11.33 -10.92 2.83
C ILE A 200 12.43 -10.09 2.16
N ILE A 201 12.55 -8.82 2.52
CA ILE A 201 13.57 -7.93 1.94
C ILE A 201 14.97 -8.39 2.38
N VAL A 202 15.19 -8.59 3.69
CA VAL A 202 16.52 -8.89 4.23
C VAL A 202 16.99 -10.33 3.98
N ARG A 203 16.07 -11.26 3.68
CA ARG A 203 16.47 -12.60 3.22
C ARG A 203 16.96 -12.58 1.78
N SER A 204 16.41 -11.72 0.93
CA SER A 204 16.71 -11.68 -0.51
C SER A 204 17.90 -10.77 -0.82
N PHE A 205 18.08 -9.70 -0.05
CA PHE A 205 19.14 -8.72 -0.21
C PHE A 205 19.97 -8.58 1.06
N GLU A 206 21.11 -7.94 0.95
CA GLU A 206 21.84 -7.44 2.10
C GLU A 206 20.98 -6.41 2.89
N ILE A 207 21.19 -6.33 4.20
CA ILE A 207 20.44 -5.44 5.11
C ILE A 207 20.44 -3.96 4.65
N LYS A 208 21.49 -3.54 3.94
CA LYS A 208 21.63 -2.18 3.37
C LYS A 208 20.59 -1.83 2.30
N PHE A 209 19.89 -2.83 1.75
CA PHE A 209 18.80 -2.60 0.80
C PHE A 209 17.46 -2.28 1.48
N LEU A 210 17.28 -2.65 2.76
CA LEU A 210 16.05 -2.36 3.49
C LEU A 210 15.73 -0.86 3.54
N PRO A 211 16.67 0.05 3.86
CA PRO A 211 16.42 1.49 3.80
C PRO A 211 15.95 1.98 2.41
N VAL A 212 16.43 1.38 1.31
CA VAL A 212 16.00 1.73 -0.05
C VAL A 212 14.51 1.42 -0.25
N CYS A 213 14.08 0.22 0.16
CA CYS A 213 12.67 -0.16 0.13
C CYS A 213 11.81 0.78 0.99
N ILE A 214 12.25 1.09 2.21
CA ILE A 214 11.53 2.01 3.11
C ILE A 214 11.41 3.41 2.51
N LEU A 215 12.51 3.97 1.98
CA LEU A 215 12.48 5.28 1.33
C LEU A 215 11.58 5.29 0.09
N SER A 216 11.58 4.22 -0.70
CA SER A 216 10.65 4.07 -1.82
C SER A 216 9.20 4.02 -1.37
N GLY A 217 8.91 3.31 -0.27
CA GLY A 217 7.57 3.27 0.32
C GLY A 217 7.10 4.64 0.83
N ILE A 218 7.97 5.39 1.51
CA ILE A 218 7.70 6.76 1.95
C ILE A 218 7.42 7.66 0.74
N LEU A 219 8.26 7.59 -0.29
CA LEU A 219 8.07 8.37 -1.52
C LEU A 219 6.72 8.06 -2.17
N GLY A 220 6.34 6.78 -2.23
CA GLY A 220 5.05 6.37 -2.78
C GLY A 220 3.88 7.03 -2.03
N HIS A 221 3.92 7.04 -0.70
CA HIS A 221 2.92 7.73 0.12
C HIS A 221 2.92 9.24 -0.10
N LEU A 222 4.08 9.88 -0.25
CA LEU A 222 4.14 11.30 -0.57
C LEU A 222 3.52 11.62 -1.93
N VAL A 223 3.71 10.75 -2.93
CA VAL A 223 3.15 10.98 -4.27
C VAL A 223 1.61 10.93 -4.26
N PHE A 224 1.00 9.86 -3.73
CA PHE A 224 -0.47 9.80 -3.75
C PHE A 224 -1.09 10.67 -2.63
N ALA A 225 -0.64 10.51 -1.38
CA ALA A 225 -1.26 11.22 -0.27
C ALA A 225 -0.86 12.70 -0.20
N ALA A 226 0.42 13.04 -0.36
CA ALA A 226 0.82 14.46 -0.22
C ALA A 226 0.56 15.26 -1.50
N VAL A 227 0.79 14.71 -2.70
CA VAL A 227 0.53 15.45 -3.95
C VAL A 227 -0.92 15.28 -4.41
N GLY A 228 -1.38 14.05 -4.60
CA GLY A 228 -2.71 13.77 -5.17
C GLY A 228 -3.86 14.37 -4.36
N ILE A 229 -3.93 14.03 -3.06
CA ILE A 229 -4.97 14.55 -2.17
C ILE A 229 -4.89 16.09 -2.04
N ASN A 230 -3.69 16.70 -1.94
CA ASN A 230 -3.60 18.16 -1.89
C ASN A 230 -4.07 18.83 -3.19
N LEU A 231 -3.89 18.20 -4.36
CA LEU A 231 -4.40 18.77 -5.61
C LEU A 231 -5.93 18.75 -5.66
N ILE A 232 -6.56 17.70 -5.14
CA ILE A 232 -8.02 17.65 -4.98
C ILE A 232 -8.48 18.81 -4.09
N PHE A 233 -7.89 18.97 -2.90
CA PHE A 233 -8.36 19.98 -1.94
C PHE A 233 -7.97 21.43 -2.27
N ARG A 234 -6.75 21.66 -2.76
CA ARG A 234 -6.24 23.03 -3.00
C ARG A 234 -6.59 23.56 -4.38
N VAL A 235 -6.70 22.68 -5.37
CA VAL A 235 -6.94 23.06 -6.77
C VAL A 235 -8.37 22.71 -7.20
N GLY A 236 -9.10 21.91 -6.42
CA GLY A 236 -10.48 21.50 -6.74
C GLY A 236 -10.53 20.46 -7.86
N LEU A 237 -9.49 19.62 -7.99
CA LEU A 237 -9.53 18.51 -8.94
C LEU A 237 -10.57 17.47 -8.52
N ALA A 238 -11.09 16.72 -9.49
CA ALA A 238 -11.98 15.61 -9.20
C ALA A 238 -11.25 14.48 -8.44
N GLU A 239 -11.94 13.81 -7.52
CA GLU A 239 -11.36 12.70 -6.73
C GLU A 239 -10.82 11.55 -7.60
N SER A 240 -11.41 11.33 -8.78
CA SER A 240 -10.93 10.34 -9.74
C SER A 240 -9.52 10.62 -10.26
N THR A 241 -9.00 11.84 -10.12
CA THR A 241 -7.61 12.16 -10.45
C THR A 241 -6.60 11.45 -9.54
N GLU A 242 -7.03 11.03 -8.33
CA GLU A 242 -6.19 10.24 -7.41
C GLU A 242 -5.76 8.91 -8.01
N ILE A 243 -6.57 8.34 -8.92
CA ILE A 243 -6.24 7.09 -9.63
C ILE A 243 -4.90 7.22 -10.36
N ILE A 244 -4.64 8.39 -10.97
CA ILE A 244 -3.40 8.66 -11.70
C ILE A 244 -2.22 8.61 -10.73
N TRP A 245 -2.35 9.27 -9.58
CA TRP A 245 -1.27 9.32 -8.59
C TRP A 245 -1.03 7.96 -7.95
N CYS A 246 -2.07 7.14 -7.78
CA CYS A 246 -1.93 5.76 -7.35
C CYS A 246 -1.14 4.91 -8.35
N ILE A 247 -1.41 5.06 -9.66
CA ILE A 247 -0.66 4.38 -10.73
C ILE A 247 0.78 4.89 -10.78
N VAL A 248 1.01 6.20 -10.64
CA VAL A 248 2.36 6.74 -10.63
C VAL A 248 3.15 6.17 -9.44
N ALA A 249 2.58 6.20 -8.24
CA ALA A 249 3.26 5.79 -7.02
C ALA A 249 3.43 4.26 -6.89
N GLY A 250 2.42 3.48 -7.29
CA GLY A 250 2.41 2.03 -7.13
C GLY A 250 2.95 1.25 -8.33
N PHE A 251 3.07 1.87 -9.52
CA PHE A 251 3.53 1.23 -10.76
C PHE A 251 4.71 1.93 -11.41
N VAL A 252 4.57 3.21 -11.76
CA VAL A 252 5.62 3.93 -12.50
C VAL A 252 6.86 4.13 -11.64
N GLN A 253 6.69 4.55 -10.39
CA GLN A 253 7.76 4.84 -9.45
C GLN A 253 8.69 3.64 -9.21
N PRO A 254 8.21 2.44 -8.78
CA PRO A 254 9.12 1.32 -8.51
C PRO A 254 9.88 0.89 -9.77
N LEU A 255 9.23 0.87 -10.95
CA LEU A 255 9.91 0.55 -12.21
C LEU A 255 10.96 1.60 -12.58
N PHE A 256 10.66 2.89 -12.42
CA PHE A 256 11.59 3.98 -12.70
C PHE A 256 12.82 3.95 -11.78
N ILE A 257 12.62 3.67 -10.49
CA ILE A 257 13.71 3.48 -9.52
C ILE A 257 14.63 2.33 -9.97
N VAL A 258 14.06 1.21 -10.42
CA VAL A 258 14.84 0.07 -10.88
C VAL A 258 15.52 0.33 -12.23
N ALA A 259 14.88 1.04 -13.16
CA ALA A 259 15.51 1.43 -14.41
C ALA A 259 16.75 2.30 -14.16
N THR A 260 16.71 3.16 -13.15
CA THR A 260 17.80 4.09 -12.82
C THR A 260 18.90 3.43 -11.98
N PHE A 261 18.52 2.60 -10.99
CA PHE A 261 19.45 2.11 -9.96
C PHE A 261 19.56 0.58 -9.88
N GLY A 262 18.86 -0.16 -10.75
CA GLY A 262 18.76 -1.62 -10.69
C GLY A 262 20.10 -2.33 -10.69
N GLY A 263 21.07 -1.87 -11.49
CA GLY A 263 22.42 -2.44 -11.50
C GLY A 263 23.20 -2.22 -10.20
N VAL A 264 22.91 -1.15 -9.45
CA VAL A 264 23.48 -0.92 -8.11
C VAL A 264 22.81 -1.85 -7.10
N PHE A 265 21.49 -1.99 -7.17
CA PHE A 265 20.74 -2.86 -6.25
C PHE A 265 21.01 -4.34 -6.48
N GLN A 266 21.27 -4.76 -7.71
CA GLN A 266 21.66 -6.14 -8.03
C GLN A 266 22.95 -6.54 -7.30
N LYS A 267 23.89 -5.62 -7.11
CA LYS A 267 25.12 -5.85 -6.32
C LYS A 267 24.86 -6.00 -4.82
N MET A 268 23.64 -5.71 -4.36
CA MET A 268 23.20 -5.91 -2.98
C MET A 268 22.43 -7.22 -2.80
N LEU A 269 22.22 -8.02 -3.85
CA LEU A 269 21.69 -9.37 -3.70
C LEU A 269 22.67 -10.21 -2.90
N ARG A 270 22.15 -11.03 -1.98
CA ARG A 270 23.03 -11.94 -1.23
C ARG A 270 23.64 -12.97 -2.18
N SER A 271 24.91 -13.28 -1.97
CA SER A 271 25.69 -14.14 -2.87
C SER A 271 25.12 -15.56 -3.03
N ASP A 272 24.51 -16.11 -1.97
CA ASP A 272 23.85 -17.42 -1.96
C ASP A 272 22.56 -17.47 -2.78
N ILE A 273 21.98 -16.29 -3.06
CA ILE A 273 20.81 -16.11 -3.91
C ILE A 273 21.23 -15.73 -5.33
N ALA A 274 22.23 -14.86 -5.47
CA ALA A 274 22.77 -14.43 -6.75
C ALA A 274 23.27 -15.62 -7.60
N SER A 275 23.92 -16.62 -6.99
CA SER A 275 24.40 -17.81 -7.70
C SER A 275 23.27 -18.63 -8.32
N LYS A 276 22.07 -18.64 -7.71
CA LYS A 276 20.89 -19.35 -8.23
C LYS A 276 20.17 -18.57 -9.33
N SER A 277 20.18 -17.24 -9.24
CA SER A 277 19.61 -16.38 -10.28
C SER A 277 20.40 -16.40 -11.59
N LEU A 278 21.72 -16.56 -11.54
CA LEU A 278 22.59 -16.50 -12.71
C LEU A 278 22.63 -17.79 -13.55
N HIS A 279 22.14 -18.91 -13.03
CA HIS A 279 22.22 -20.21 -13.72
C HIS A 279 20.96 -20.58 -14.51
N GLY A 280 19.99 -19.67 -14.65
CA GLY A 280 18.77 -19.97 -15.42
C GLY A 280 17.94 -21.13 -14.87
N GLU A 281 18.25 -21.63 -13.67
CA GLU A 281 17.52 -22.70 -12.99
C GLU A 281 16.14 -22.28 -12.49
N TYR A 282 15.74 -21.04 -12.73
CA TYR A 282 14.33 -20.69 -12.73
C TYR A 282 13.72 -21.17 -14.05
N VAL A 283 13.51 -22.49 -14.10
CA VAL A 283 12.63 -23.25 -15.01
C VAL A 283 12.08 -22.37 -16.14
N ASN A 284 12.68 -22.49 -17.34
CA ASN A 284 12.02 -22.09 -18.58
C ASN A 284 10.62 -22.70 -18.58
N VAL A 285 9.61 -21.92 -18.20
CA VAL A 285 8.20 -22.29 -18.37
C VAL A 285 7.87 -22.30 -19.89
N ASP A 286 8.69 -21.64 -20.70
CA ASP A 286 8.52 -21.54 -22.14
C ASP A 286 8.99 -22.78 -22.93
N ASP A 287 9.78 -23.68 -22.34
CA ASP A 287 10.26 -24.86 -23.08
C ASP A 287 9.23 -26.01 -23.17
N ASP A 288 8.08 -25.90 -22.49
CA ASP A 288 7.05 -26.95 -22.48
C ASP A 288 5.80 -26.60 -23.30
N CYS A 289 5.64 -25.35 -23.77
CA CYS A 289 4.49 -24.95 -24.58
C CYS A 289 4.67 -25.24 -26.08
N SER A 290 5.86 -25.69 -26.51
CA SER A 290 6.14 -26.11 -27.90
C SER A 290 6.03 -27.62 -28.12
N ARG A 291 5.61 -28.38 -27.10
CA ARG A 291 5.45 -29.84 -27.14
C ARG A 291 4.01 -30.28 -26.86
N THR A 292 3.04 -29.75 -27.59
CA THR A 292 1.72 -30.37 -27.80
C THR A 292 1.18 -29.99 -29.15
#